data_AF-A0A1F3DH18-F1
#
_entry.id   AF-A0A1F3DH18-F1
#
_cell.length_a   1.000
_cell.length_b   1.000
_cell.length_c   1.000
_cell.angle_alpha   90.00
_cell.angle_beta   90.00
_cell.angle_gamma   90.00
#
_symmetry.space_group_name_H-M   'P 1'
#
loop_
_entity.id
_entity.type
_entity.pdbx_description
1 polymer ?
#
loop_
_entity_poly.entity_id
_entity_poly.type
_entity_poly.pdbx_seq_one_letter_code
_entity_poly.pdbx_strand_id
1 'polypeptide(L)'
;MKFKAIIILTFLLSISSFIIAQNLIGLHANEIKTIMPKLRPKFHIDNTTVEAKSIKFIDQGGDNTLIFFIDDKGICKYQKFMMEVNYAKNTVDTLTKNYKYIDKLTWIDKRNNTDYLIQMQNNEYYFTVVYSLKDE
;
A
#
# COMPACT_ATOMS: atom_id res chain seq x y z
N MET A 1 -33.64 -32.58 4.78
CA MET A 1 -32.95 -31.64 5.71
C MET A 1 -31.41 -31.67 5.59
N LYS A 2 -30.83 -31.98 4.42
CA LYS A 2 -29.36 -32.04 4.22
C LYS A 2 -28.82 -30.97 3.25
N PHE A 3 -29.68 -30.40 2.40
CA PHE A 3 -29.30 -29.36 1.44
C PHE A 3 -29.09 -27.96 2.05
N LYS A 4 -29.79 -27.63 3.16
CA LYS A 4 -29.62 -26.33 3.83
C LYS A 4 -28.26 -26.15 4.52
N ALA A 5 -27.66 -27.25 5.02
CA ALA A 5 -26.37 -27.20 5.69
C ALA A 5 -25.19 -26.98 4.72
N ILE A 6 -25.31 -27.49 3.48
CA ILE A 6 -24.27 -27.34 2.45
C ILE A 6 -24.18 -25.88 1.97
N ILE A 7 -25.32 -25.20 1.81
CA ILE A 7 -25.37 -23.79 1.36
C ILE A 7 -24.71 -22.84 2.38
N ILE A 8 -24.89 -23.10 3.68
CA ILE A 8 -24.28 -22.28 4.75
C ILE A 8 -22.76 -22.45 4.78
N LEU A 9 -22.26 -23.66 4.53
CA LEU A 9 -20.82 -23.94 4.52
C LEU A 9 -20.11 -23.31 3.30
N THR A 10 -20.80 -23.16 2.17
CA THR A 10 -20.22 -22.51 0.97
C THR A 10 -20.20 -20.98 1.09
N PHE A 11 -21.13 -20.39 1.85
CA PHE A 11 -21.21 -18.94 2.07
C PHE A 11 -20.17 -18.41 3.07
N LEU A 12 -19.67 -19.25 3.99
CA LEU A 12 -18.62 -18.86 4.94
C LEU A 12 -17.21 -18.82 4.31
N LEU A 13 -16.98 -19.54 3.21
CA LEU A 13 -15.66 -19.66 2.57
C LEU A 13 -15.36 -18.53 1.57
N SER A 14 -16.32 -17.67 1.25
CA SER A 14 -16.18 -16.58 0.27
C SER A 14 -15.77 -15.23 0.87
N ILE A 15 -15.59 -15.13 2.19
CA ILE A 15 -15.28 -13.85 2.86
C ILE A 15 -13.76 -13.57 2.94
N SER A 16 -12.90 -14.54 2.62
CA SER A 16 -11.44 -14.42 2.85
C SER A 16 -10.64 -13.70 1.76
N SER A 17 -11.27 -13.06 0.78
CA SER A 17 -10.56 -12.53 -0.42
C SER A 17 -10.47 -11.00 -0.51
N PHE A 18 -10.52 -10.28 0.61
CA PHE A 18 -10.34 -8.81 0.64
C PHE A 18 -9.14 -8.39 1.50
N ILE A 19 -7.94 -8.88 1.18
CA ILE A 19 -6.70 -8.31 1.73
C ILE A 19 -5.69 -8.11 0.60
N ILE A 20 -6.04 -7.26 -0.37
CA ILE A 20 -5.08 -6.77 -1.34
C ILE A 20 -5.12 -5.26 -1.24
N ALA A 21 -3.97 -4.69 -0.85
CA ALA A 21 -3.72 -3.27 -0.57
C ALA A 21 -4.27 -2.73 0.76
N GLN A 22 -3.97 -3.37 1.90
CA GLN A 22 -4.06 -2.65 3.18
C GLN A 22 -3.06 -1.49 3.16
N ASN A 23 -3.59 -0.28 3.06
CA ASN A 23 -2.88 0.94 3.41
C ASN A 23 -2.47 0.85 4.89
N LEU A 24 -1.21 1.15 5.21
CA LEU A 24 -0.67 1.09 6.58
C LEU A 24 -0.57 2.47 7.25
N ILE A 25 -1.11 3.52 6.63
CA ILE A 25 -1.28 4.84 7.25
C ILE A 25 -2.11 4.71 8.53
N GLY A 26 -1.67 5.40 9.58
CA GLY A 26 -2.26 5.35 10.92
C GLY A 26 -1.69 4.24 11.82
N LEU A 27 -0.94 3.27 11.28
CA LEU A 27 -0.30 2.24 12.10
C LEU A 27 1.00 2.72 12.72
N HIS A 28 1.35 2.15 13.88
CA HIS A 28 2.61 2.42 14.53
C HIS A 28 3.78 1.72 13.81
N ALA A 29 4.98 2.31 13.89
CA ALA A 29 6.21 1.82 13.28
C ALA A 29 6.47 0.31 13.51
N ASN A 30 6.27 -0.15 14.75
CA ASN A 30 6.49 -1.56 15.12
C ASN A 30 5.48 -2.51 14.46
N GLU A 31 4.23 -2.07 14.26
CA GLU A 31 3.20 -2.87 13.59
C GLU A 31 3.54 -3.02 12.11
N ILE A 32 3.98 -1.93 11.47
CA ILE A 32 4.42 -1.95 10.07
C ILE A 32 5.57 -2.94 9.88
N LYS A 33 6.59 -2.90 10.75
CA LYS A 33 7.71 -3.85 10.73
C LYS A 33 7.25 -5.31 10.86
N THR A 34 6.15 -5.56 11.55
CA THR A 34 5.59 -6.91 11.77
C THR A 34 4.70 -7.37 10.61
N ILE A 35 3.90 -6.47 10.03
CA ILE A 35 2.91 -6.77 9.00
C ILE A 35 3.57 -6.87 7.63
N MET A 36 4.50 -5.97 7.31
CA MET A 36 5.06 -5.81 5.97
C MET A 36 5.70 -7.10 5.41
N PRO A 37 6.51 -7.87 6.18
CA PRO A 37 7.07 -9.13 5.69
C PRO A 37 6.00 -10.19 5.36
N LYS A 38 4.85 -10.15 6.04
CA LYS A 38 3.71 -11.06 5.75
C LYS A 38 2.95 -10.60 4.52
N LEU A 39 2.75 -9.29 4.37
CA LEU A 39 2.01 -8.69 3.26
C LEU A 39 2.79 -8.73 1.94
N ARG A 40 4.12 -8.56 1.99
CA ARG A 40 5.02 -8.62 0.83
C ARG A 40 6.31 -9.35 1.18
N PRO A 41 6.34 -10.70 1.13
CA PRO A 41 7.49 -11.50 1.55
C PRO A 41 8.75 -11.30 0.69
N LYS A 42 8.64 -10.67 -0.48
CA LYS A 42 9.79 -10.28 -1.32
C LYS A 42 10.45 -8.97 -0.89
N PHE A 43 9.86 -8.24 0.04
CA PHE A 43 10.41 -7.01 0.60
C PHE A 43 11.03 -7.29 1.96
N HIS A 44 12.21 -6.73 2.21
CA HIS A 44 12.89 -6.81 3.49
C HIS A 44 13.23 -5.41 4.00
N ILE A 45 13.33 -5.28 5.32
CA ILE A 45 13.63 -3.99 5.96
C ILE A 45 15.06 -3.57 5.64
N ASP A 46 15.22 -2.31 5.27
CA ASP A 46 16.51 -1.66 5.09
C ASP A 46 16.86 -0.87 6.36
N ASN A 47 17.83 -1.36 7.13
CA ASN A 47 18.29 -0.75 8.39
C ASN A 47 19.47 0.20 8.21
N THR A 48 19.87 0.52 6.97
CA THR A 48 21.02 1.40 6.71
C THR A 48 20.76 2.86 7.12
N THR A 49 19.49 3.23 7.34
CA THR A 49 19.11 4.59 7.74
C THR A 49 18.86 4.65 9.25
N VAL A 50 19.88 5.04 10.01
CA VAL A 50 19.89 4.96 11.49
C VAL A 50 19.05 6.06 12.18
N GLU A 51 18.75 7.17 11.49
CA GLU A 51 18.09 8.35 12.08
C GLU A 51 16.82 8.82 11.34
N ALA A 52 16.36 8.08 10.34
CA ALA A 52 15.23 8.56 9.54
C ALA A 52 13.91 8.39 10.30
N LYS A 53 13.07 9.44 10.24
CA LYS A 53 11.62 9.40 10.56
C LYS A 53 10.84 8.54 9.54
N SER A 54 11.43 7.45 9.08
CA SER A 54 10.85 6.57 8.08
C SER A 54 11.30 5.12 8.26
N ILE A 55 10.46 4.20 7.78
CA ILE A 55 10.79 2.77 7.68
C ILE A 55 10.89 2.45 6.20
N LYS A 56 12.04 1.94 5.78
CA LYS A 56 12.30 1.57 4.39
C LYS A 56 12.29 0.06 4.23
N PHE A 57 11.66 -0.40 3.16
CA PHE A 57 11.74 -1.76 2.68
C PHE A 57 12.19 -1.77 1.24
N ILE A 58 13.09 -2.67 0.90
CA ILE A 58 13.57 -2.88 -0.47
C ILE A 58 13.21 -4.29 -0.91
N ASP A 59 12.95 -4.47 -2.20
CA ASP A 59 12.76 -5.80 -2.76
C ASP A 59 14.10 -6.56 -2.89
N GLN A 60 14.03 -7.83 -3.27
CA GLN A 60 15.23 -8.67 -3.42
C GLN A 60 16.21 -8.14 -4.49
N GLY A 61 15.72 -7.42 -5.51
CA GLY A 61 16.54 -6.82 -6.56
C GLY A 61 17.18 -5.49 -6.14
N GLY A 62 16.58 -4.78 -5.19
CA GLY A 62 16.97 -3.43 -4.78
C GLY A 62 16.36 -2.33 -5.66
N ASP A 63 15.64 -2.70 -6.72
CA ASP A 63 15.09 -1.79 -7.72
C ASP A 63 13.79 -1.11 -7.26
N ASN A 64 13.08 -1.77 -6.32
CA ASN A 64 11.82 -1.25 -5.79
C ASN A 64 11.94 -0.95 -4.30
N THR A 65 11.54 0.26 -3.91
CA THR A 65 11.65 0.73 -2.52
C THR A 65 10.31 1.23 -2.00
N LEU A 66 9.82 0.63 -0.92
CA LEU A 66 8.66 1.09 -0.18
C LEU A 66 9.09 1.83 1.09
N ILE A 67 8.59 3.04 1.29
CA ILE A 67 8.96 3.92 2.40
C ILE A 67 7.70 4.33 3.15
N PHE A 68 7.70 4.16 4.47
CA PHE A 68 6.66 4.66 5.36
C PHE A 68 7.21 5.83 6.15
N PHE A 69 6.54 6.99 6.08
CA PHE A 69 6.96 8.19 6.79
C PHE A 69 6.21 8.30 8.11
N ILE A 70 6.97 8.39 9.19
CA ILE A 70 6.51 8.24 10.56
C ILE A 70 6.57 9.60 11.26
N ASP A 71 5.53 9.95 12.02
CA ASP A 71 5.53 11.15 12.85
C ASP A 71 6.27 10.95 14.19
N ASP A 72 6.33 12.00 15.01
CA ASP A 72 7.03 11.98 16.30
C ASP A 72 6.36 11.05 17.33
N LYS A 73 5.12 10.59 17.08
CA LYS A 73 4.40 9.61 17.90
C LYS A 73 4.60 8.18 17.41
N GLY A 74 5.44 7.98 16.38
CA GLY A 74 5.67 6.67 15.80
C GLY A 74 4.57 6.23 14.83
N ILE A 75 3.67 7.12 14.39
CA ILE A 75 2.52 6.80 13.53
C ILE A 75 2.83 7.11 12.06
N CYS A 76 2.48 6.19 11.16
CA CYS A 76 2.64 6.39 9.73
C CYS A 76 1.67 7.44 9.18
N LYS A 77 2.19 8.50 8.56
CA LYS A 77 1.41 9.60 7.98
C LYS A 77 1.11 9.39 6.50
N TYR A 78 2.10 8.89 5.77
CA TYR A 78 1.98 8.57 4.35
C TYR A 78 3.02 7.53 3.96
N GLN A 79 2.80 6.87 2.82
CA GLN A 79 3.72 5.90 2.25
C GLN A 79 4.08 6.28 0.82
N LYS A 80 5.30 5.94 0.42
CA LYS A 80 5.84 6.19 -0.92
C LYS A 80 6.40 4.89 -1.48
N PHE A 81 5.99 4.54 -2.69
CA PHE A 81 6.52 3.38 -3.39
C PHE A 81 7.29 3.84 -4.63
N MET A 82 8.60 3.69 -4.61
CA MET A 82 9.49 3.96 -5.73
C MET A 82 9.68 2.68 -6.55
N MET A 83 9.47 2.79 -7.87
CA MET A 83 9.56 1.67 -8.81
C MET A 83 10.22 2.12 -10.12
N GLU A 84 10.82 1.16 -10.82
CA GLU A 84 11.35 1.35 -12.17
C GLU A 84 10.27 1.74 -13.19
N VAL A 85 10.64 2.54 -14.20
CA VAL A 85 9.72 3.05 -15.23
C VAL A 85 8.97 1.98 -16.02
N ASN A 86 9.52 0.77 -16.16
CA ASN A 86 8.87 -0.37 -16.82
C ASN A 86 7.53 -0.77 -16.13
N TYR A 87 7.35 -0.48 -14.84
CA TYR A 87 6.11 -0.74 -14.09
C TYR A 87 5.07 0.38 -14.20
N ALA A 88 5.41 1.52 -14.83
CA ALA A 88 4.58 2.72 -14.83
C ALA A 88 3.19 2.46 -15.44
N LYS A 89 3.15 1.90 -16.65
CA LYS A 89 1.88 1.62 -17.36
C LYS A 89 0.98 0.68 -16.55
N ASN A 90 1.54 -0.46 -16.11
CA ASN A 90 0.80 -1.44 -15.33
C ASN A 90 0.28 -0.85 -14.01
N THR A 91 1.04 0.06 -13.40
CA THR A 91 0.62 0.77 -12.19
C THR A 91 -0.56 1.70 -12.47
N VAL A 92 -0.49 2.51 -13.53
CA VAL A 92 -1.62 3.37 -13.94
C VAL A 92 -2.88 2.56 -14.20
N ASP A 93 -2.77 1.46 -14.96
CA ASP A 93 -3.89 0.57 -15.27
C ASP A 93 -4.48 -0.02 -13.98
N THR A 94 -3.63 -0.46 -13.05
CA THR A 94 -4.03 -1.02 -11.75
C THR A 94 -4.71 0.02 -10.87
N LEU A 95 -4.13 1.22 -10.74
CA LEU A 95 -4.71 2.29 -9.92
C LEU A 95 -6.06 2.74 -10.48
N THR A 96 -6.16 2.90 -11.80
CA THR A 96 -7.41 3.30 -12.47
C THR A 96 -8.50 2.25 -12.36
N LYS A 97 -8.13 0.97 -12.37
CA LYS A 97 -9.08 -0.13 -12.17
C LYS A 97 -9.65 -0.17 -10.76
N ASN A 98 -8.85 0.16 -9.75
CA ASN A 98 -9.21 -0.05 -8.34
C ASN A 98 -9.65 1.21 -7.60
N TYR A 99 -9.32 2.40 -8.12
CA TYR A 99 -9.53 3.68 -7.44
C TYR A 99 -10.13 4.72 -8.37
N LYS A 100 -10.79 5.73 -7.80
CA LYS A 100 -11.42 6.79 -8.58
C LYS A 100 -10.35 7.75 -9.11
N TYR A 101 -10.07 7.71 -10.41
CA TYR A 101 -9.23 8.71 -11.06
C TYR A 101 -9.86 10.11 -10.96
N ILE A 102 -9.03 11.12 -10.67
CA ILE A 102 -9.44 12.53 -10.61
C ILE A 102 -8.80 13.29 -11.76
N ASP A 103 -7.49 13.53 -11.71
CA ASP A 103 -6.70 14.19 -12.74
C ASP A 103 -5.21 13.97 -12.52
N LYS A 104 -4.35 14.36 -13.48
CA LYS A 104 -2.89 14.48 -13.32
C LYS A 104 -2.21 13.31 -12.58
N LEU A 105 -2.55 12.07 -12.96
CA LEU A 105 -2.04 10.86 -12.29
C LEU A 105 -2.35 10.82 -10.79
N THR A 106 -3.58 11.20 -10.44
CA THR A 106 -4.10 11.24 -9.07
C THR A 106 -5.40 10.43 -8.98
N TRP A 107 -5.53 9.63 -7.93
CA TRP A 107 -6.70 8.82 -7.62
C TRP A 107 -7.15 9.05 -6.18
N ILE A 108 -8.43 8.76 -5.92
CA ILE A 108 -9.01 8.73 -4.59
C ILE A 108 -9.40 7.29 -4.23
N ASP A 109 -8.94 6.86 -3.05
CA ASP A 109 -9.37 5.63 -2.39
C ASP A 109 -10.24 5.99 -1.18
N LYS A 110 -11.49 5.51 -1.17
CA LYS A 110 -12.44 5.78 -0.09
C LYS A 110 -12.60 4.54 0.77
N ARG A 111 -12.18 4.61 2.04
CA ARG A 111 -12.29 3.48 2.98
C ARG A 111 -12.72 3.97 4.34
N ASN A 112 -13.69 3.29 4.95
CA ASN A 112 -14.13 3.57 6.32
C ASN A 112 -14.39 5.06 6.57
N ASN A 113 -15.12 5.71 5.64
CA ASN A 113 -15.44 7.14 5.68
C ASN A 113 -14.23 8.10 5.65
N THR A 114 -13.06 7.59 5.27
CA THR A 114 -11.82 8.35 5.07
C THR A 114 -11.47 8.36 3.59
N ASP A 115 -11.18 9.55 3.05
CA ASP A 115 -10.65 9.70 1.71
C ASP A 115 -9.12 9.70 1.77
N TYR A 116 -8.49 8.89 0.93
CA TYR A 116 -7.05 8.86 0.74
C TYR A 116 -6.70 9.32 -0.67
N LEU A 117 -5.58 10.02 -0.79
CA LEU A 117 -5.03 10.49 -2.05
C LEU A 117 -3.92 9.53 -2.50
N ILE A 118 -3.97 9.13 -3.77
CA ILE A 118 -2.90 8.39 -4.43
C ILE A 118 -2.37 9.25 -5.57
N GLN A 119 -1.11 9.62 -5.54
CA GLN A 119 -0.49 10.43 -6.59
C GLN A 119 0.73 9.72 -7.16
N MET A 120 0.79 9.61 -8.48
CA MET A 120 1.96 9.10 -9.18
C MET A 120 2.80 10.26 -9.75
N GLN A 121 4.09 10.24 -9.46
CA GLN A 121 5.07 11.23 -9.92
C GLN A 121 6.14 10.53 -10.75
N ASN A 122 6.29 10.94 -12.01
CA ASN A 122 7.29 10.39 -12.92
C ASN A 122 8.60 11.18 -12.80
N ASN A 123 9.72 10.46 -12.79
CA ASN A 123 11.06 11.00 -12.95
C ASN A 123 11.73 10.34 -14.17
N GLU A 124 12.95 10.74 -14.50
CA GLU A 124 13.68 10.24 -15.68
C GLU A 124 13.97 8.72 -15.61
N TYR A 125 14.33 8.21 -14.43
CA TYR A 125 14.77 6.82 -14.25
C TYR A 125 13.82 5.94 -13.44
N TYR A 126 12.86 6.56 -12.73
CA TYR A 126 11.92 5.87 -11.86
C TYR A 126 10.62 6.66 -11.75
N PHE A 127 9.60 6.07 -11.18
CA PHE A 127 8.42 6.80 -10.74
C PHE A 127 8.11 6.47 -9.29
N THR A 128 7.26 7.29 -8.69
CA THR A 128 6.85 7.09 -7.30
C THR A 128 5.34 7.16 -7.20
N VAL A 129 4.76 6.30 -6.37
CA VAL A 129 3.37 6.37 -5.95
C VAL A 129 3.34 6.80 -4.50
N VAL A 130 2.80 7.99 -4.25
CA VAL A 130 2.57 8.51 -2.90
C VAL A 130 1.14 8.22 -2.53
N TYR A 131 0.94 7.65 -1.36
CA TYR A 131 -0.38 7.38 -0.78
C TYR A 131 -0.44 8.12 0.55
N SER A 132 -1.41 9.02 0.71
CA SER A 132 -1.58 9.87 1.90
C SER A 132 -3.05 9.99 2.28
N LEU A 133 -3.34 10.51 3.47
CA LEU A 133 -4.65 11.08 3.74
C LEU A 133 -4.90 12.21 2.73
N LYS A 134 -6.14 12.29 2.24
CA LYS A 134 -6.58 13.49 1.54
C LYS A 134 -6.80 14.54 2.64
N ASP A 135 -5.94 15.56 2.69
CA ASP A 135 -6.10 16.66 3.64
C ASP A 135 -7.54 17.21 3.57
N GLU A 136 -8.15 17.50 4.74
CA GLU A 136 -9.48 18.15 4.84
C GLU A 136 -9.50 19.53 4.17
#